data_AF-A0A9P5K1U3-F1
#
_entry.id   AF-A0A9P5K1U3-F1
#
_cell.length_a   1.000
_cell.length_b   1.000
_cell.length_c   1.000
_cell.angle_alpha   90.00
_cell.angle_beta   90.00
_cell.angle_gamma   90.00
#
_symmetry.space_group_name_H-M   'P 1'
#
loop_
_entity.id
_entity.type
_entity.pdbx_description
1 polymer ?
#
loop_
_entity_poly.entity_id
_entity_poly.type
_entity_poly.pdbx_seq_one_letter_code
_entity_poly.pdbx_strand_id
1 'polypeptide(L)'
;SDWNPSGDQFADWVYDIYQGRQENVQCVMGYIVNLILIMNEMFGTAASNVTENAPPMVMESYVRSGRRDSIHRDIRKFVAETFPNRFADPPKDLVLEKIIDLIRQYCTPPSGNS
;
A
#
# COMPACT_ATOMS: atom_id res chain seq x y z
N SER A 1 -24.76 0.25 11.53
CA SER A 1 -24.65 1.64 11.09
C SER A 1 -23.77 1.63 9.86
N ASP A 2 -24.36 1.71 8.67
CA ASP A 2 -23.62 1.70 7.42
C ASP A 2 -22.94 3.05 7.24
N TRP A 3 -21.65 3.09 7.57
CA TRP A 3 -20.82 4.27 7.40
C TRP A 3 -20.39 4.35 5.93
N ASN A 4 -20.95 5.31 5.19
CA ASN A 4 -20.57 5.64 3.82
C ASN A 4 -20.07 7.09 3.77
N PRO A 5 -18.76 7.35 3.93
CA PRO A 5 -18.23 8.69 3.95
C PRO A 5 -18.28 9.31 2.56
N SER A 6 -18.57 10.61 2.49
CA SER A 6 -18.32 11.37 1.26
C SER A 6 -16.82 11.44 0.96
N GLY A 7 -16.45 11.67 -0.29
CA GLY A 7 -15.03 11.78 -0.70
C GLY A 7 -14.24 12.82 0.10
N ASP A 8 -14.90 13.91 0.50
CA ASP A 8 -14.29 14.98 1.30
C ASP A 8 -14.00 14.53 2.74
N GLN A 9 -14.86 13.72 3.35
CA GLN A 9 -14.64 13.16 4.69
C GLN A 9 -13.51 12.12 4.70
N PHE A 10 -13.36 11.37 3.61
CA PHE A 10 -12.21 10.51 3.43
C PHE A 10 -10.93 11.34 3.28
N ALA A 11 -10.97 12.42 2.52
CA ALA A 11 -9.84 13.32 2.36
C ALA A 11 -9.42 13.99 3.68
N ASP A 12 -10.37 14.44 4.49
CA ASP A 12 -10.13 15.01 5.83
C ASP A 12 -9.56 13.97 6.79
N TRP A 13 -10.11 12.75 6.81
CA TRP A 13 -9.55 11.66 7.62
C TRP A 13 -8.12 11.29 7.21
N VAL A 14 -7.87 11.21 5.90
CA VAL A 14 -6.52 11.02 5.35
C VAL A 14 -5.62 12.17 5.79
N TYR A 15 -6.09 13.41 5.72
CA TYR A 15 -5.36 14.60 6.13
C TYR A 15 -4.99 14.58 7.62
N ASP A 16 -5.93 14.22 8.49
CA ASP A 16 -5.72 14.10 9.94
C ASP A 16 -4.72 12.98 10.30
N ILE A 17 -4.70 11.89 9.51
CA ILE A 17 -3.67 10.86 9.66
C ILE A 17 -2.29 11.39 9.26
N TYR A 18 -2.22 12.17 8.18
CA TYR A 18 -0.98 12.79 7.73
C TYR A 18 -0.46 13.88 8.69
N GLN A 19 -1.35 14.57 9.41
CA GLN A 19 -1.02 15.45 10.54
C GLN A 19 -0.57 14.66 11.80
N GLY A 20 -0.82 13.35 11.83
CA GLY A 20 -0.41 12.45 12.90
C GLY A 20 1.05 12.00 12.81
N ARG A 21 1.53 11.38 13.89
CA ARG A 21 2.93 10.90 14.02
C ARG A 21 3.34 10.04 12.82
N GLN A 22 4.63 10.02 12.50
CA GLN A 22 5.24 9.22 11.42
C GLN A 22 4.73 7.78 11.33
N GLU A 23 4.40 7.15 12.45
CA GLU A 23 3.85 5.79 12.49
C GLU A 23 2.51 5.68 11.73
N ASN A 24 1.65 6.68 11.78
CA ASN A 24 0.37 6.68 11.07
C ASN A 24 0.58 6.71 9.55
N VAL A 25 1.52 7.53 9.10
CA VAL A 25 1.92 7.61 7.68
C VAL A 25 2.44 6.26 7.20
N GLN A 26 3.31 5.61 7.99
CA GLN A 26 3.81 4.27 7.66
C GLN A 26 2.67 3.24 7.55
N CYS A 27 1.73 3.26 8.49
CA CYS A 27 0.58 2.35 8.49
C CYS A 27 -0.30 2.55 7.27
N VAL A 28 -0.63 3.78 6.91
CA VAL A 28 -1.49 4.08 5.75
C VAL A 28 -0.80 3.73 4.43
N MET A 29 0.46 4.11 4.27
CA MET A 29 1.26 3.70 3.09
C MET A 29 1.28 2.18 2.95
N GLY A 30 1.55 1.48 4.06
CA GLY A 30 1.61 0.02 4.08
C GLY A 30 0.25 -0.61 3.72
N TYR A 31 -0.84 -0.07 4.25
CA TYR A 31 -2.19 -0.54 3.95
C TYR A 31 -2.52 -0.39 2.45
N ILE A 32 -2.30 0.81 1.89
CA ILE A 32 -2.61 1.10 0.49
C ILE A 32 -1.80 0.19 -0.45
N VAL A 33 -0.49 0.09 -0.25
CA VAL A 33 0.38 -0.72 -1.13
C VAL A 33 0.02 -2.20 -1.03
N ASN A 34 -0.19 -2.74 0.17
CA ASN A 34 -0.50 -4.16 0.35
C ASN A 34 -1.87 -4.51 -0.25
N LEU A 35 -2.87 -3.66 -0.07
CA LEU A 35 -4.20 -3.86 -0.65
C LEU A 35 -4.13 -3.88 -2.18
N ILE A 36 -3.43 -2.91 -2.79
CA ILE A 36 -3.24 -2.85 -4.24
C ILE A 36 -2.49 -4.09 -4.75
N LEU A 37 -1.48 -4.57 -4.02
CA LEU A 37 -0.75 -5.78 -4.39
C LEU A 37 -1.63 -7.01 -4.42
N ILE A 38 -2.42 -7.20 -3.36
CA ILE A 38 -3.34 -8.34 -3.23
C ILE A 38 -4.41 -8.28 -4.33
N MET A 39 -4.95 -7.09 -4.61
CA MET A 39 -5.89 -6.89 -5.72
C MET A 39 -5.23 -7.18 -7.08
N ASN A 40 -3.99 -6.72 -7.29
CA ASN A 40 -3.25 -7.00 -8.53
C ASN A 40 -2.97 -8.50 -8.71
N GLU A 41 -2.65 -9.23 -7.63
CA GLU A 41 -2.46 -10.69 -7.70
C GLU A 41 -3.79 -11.42 -7.95
N MET A 42 -4.88 -11.02 -7.28
CA MET A 42 -6.21 -11.63 -7.46
C MET A 42 -6.80 -11.38 -8.85
N PHE A 43 -6.65 -10.17 -9.39
CA PHE A 43 -7.35 -9.74 -10.62
C PHE A 43 -6.43 -9.60 -11.84
N GLY A 44 -5.11 -9.43 -11.64
CA GLY A 44 -4.15 -9.27 -12.75
C GLY A 44 -3.87 -10.54 -13.54
N THR A 45 -4.15 -11.72 -12.97
CA THR A 45 -4.09 -13.01 -13.68
C THR A 45 -5.46 -13.50 -14.16
N ALA A 46 -6.55 -12.88 -13.70
CA ALA A 46 -7.92 -13.34 -13.95
C ALA A 46 -8.48 -12.76 -15.25
N ALA A 47 -7.98 -13.23 -16.39
CA ALA A 47 -8.78 -13.27 -17.62
C ALA A 47 -9.87 -14.37 -17.56
N SER A 48 -9.82 -15.26 -16.55
CA SER A 48 -10.78 -16.34 -16.34
C SER A 48 -11.04 -16.57 -14.85
N ASN A 49 -12.28 -16.30 -14.42
CA ASN A 49 -12.98 -16.79 -13.23
C ASN A 49 -12.15 -16.85 -11.92
N VAL A 50 -12.16 -15.75 -11.15
CA VAL A 50 -11.78 -15.75 -9.73
C VAL A 50 -12.64 -16.80 -9.01
N THR A 51 -12.03 -17.90 -8.60
CA THR A 51 -12.72 -18.96 -7.83
C THR A 51 -12.84 -18.54 -6.36
N GLU A 52 -13.80 -19.09 -5.62
CA GLU A 52 -14.01 -18.78 -4.19
C GLU A 52 -12.75 -19.03 -3.32
N ASN A 53 -11.84 -19.90 -3.78
CA ASN A 53 -10.58 -20.21 -3.09
C ASN A 53 -9.42 -19.28 -3.48
N ALA A 54 -9.59 -18.40 -4.46
CA ALA A 54 -8.52 -17.50 -4.90
C ALA A 54 -8.06 -16.49 -3.82
N PRO A 55 -8.96 -15.85 -3.03
CA PRO A 55 -8.54 -14.90 -2.00
C PRO A 55 -7.62 -15.51 -0.92
N PRO A 56 -7.94 -16.65 -0.27
CA PRO A 56 -7.04 -17.23 0.73
C PRO A 56 -5.71 -17.70 0.13
N MET A 57 -5.70 -18.23 -1.10
CA MET A 57 -4.47 -18.65 -1.77
C MET A 57 -3.54 -17.48 -2.09
N VAL A 58 -4.09 -16.37 -2.60
CA VAL A 58 -3.32 -15.14 -2.87
C VAL A 58 -2.76 -14.59 -1.57
N MET A 59 -3.57 -14.53 -0.51
CA MET A 59 -3.12 -14.05 0.79
C MET A 59 -1.98 -14.93 1.37
N GLU A 60 -2.08 -16.25 1.25
CA GLU A 60 -1.05 -17.17 1.72
C GLU A 60 0.25 -17.02 0.90
N SER A 61 0.15 -16.93 -0.43
CA SER A 61 1.29 -16.64 -1.32
C SER A 61 1.97 -15.32 -0.97
N TYR A 62 1.16 -14.27 -0.78
CA TYR A 62 1.61 -12.95 -0.41
C TYR A 62 2.37 -12.96 0.93
N VAL A 63 1.84 -13.62 1.97
CA VAL A 63 2.53 -13.77 3.26
C VAL A 63 3.83 -14.55 3.11
N ARG A 64 3.80 -15.68 2.40
CA ARG A 64 4.96 -16.57 2.22
C ARG A 64 6.09 -15.91 1.44
N SER A 65 5.76 -15.03 0.50
CA SER A 65 6.73 -14.32 -0.35
C SER A 65 7.61 -13.34 0.41
N GLY A 66 7.27 -12.99 1.67
CA GLY A 66 7.97 -11.96 2.44
C GLY A 66 7.79 -10.54 1.89
N ARG A 67 6.98 -10.34 0.84
CA ARG A 67 6.74 -9.04 0.21
C ARG A 67 6.23 -8.00 1.19
N ARG A 68 5.33 -8.40 2.09
CA ARG A 68 4.85 -7.54 3.18
C ARG A 68 6.01 -6.95 3.98
N ASP A 69 6.93 -7.79 4.42
CA ASP A 69 8.00 -7.36 5.32
C ASP A 69 9.02 -6.47 4.58
N SER A 70 9.25 -6.71 3.30
CA SER A 70 10.06 -5.84 2.43
C SER A 70 9.40 -4.47 2.21
N ILE A 71 8.12 -4.44 1.83
CA ILE A 71 7.35 -3.19 1.66
C ILE A 71 7.38 -2.35 2.93
N HIS A 72 7.09 -2.96 4.08
CA HIS A 72 7.11 -2.27 5.37
C HIS A 72 8.50 -1.78 5.76
N ARG A 73 9.57 -2.47 5.36
CA ARG A 73 10.95 -2.02 5.57
C ARG A 73 11.28 -0.80 4.71
N ASP A 74 10.90 -0.83 3.44
CA ASP A 74 11.12 0.27 2.50
C ASP A 74 10.35 1.52 2.91
N ILE A 75 9.11 1.36 3.38
CA ILE A 75 8.30 2.45 3.93
C ILE A 75 8.96 3.04 5.18
N ARG A 76 9.35 2.21 6.16
CA ARG A 76 10.02 2.70 7.37
C ARG A 76 11.28 3.50 7.05
N LYS A 77 12.09 3.01 6.12
CA LYS A 77 13.31 3.69 5.68
C LYS A 77 12.98 5.05 5.05
N PHE A 78 12.04 5.08 4.10
CA PHE A 78 11.60 6.32 3.46
C PHE A 78 11.08 7.34 4.48
N VAL A 79 10.17 6.93 5.36
CA VAL A 79 9.60 7.83 6.39
C VAL A 79 10.70 8.37 7.32
N ALA A 80 11.66 7.55 7.72
CA ALA A 80 12.78 8.01 8.55
C ALA A 80 13.71 9.01 7.84
N GLU A 81 13.92 8.84 6.54
CA GLU A 81 14.79 9.71 5.72
C GLU A 81 14.10 11.02 5.31
N THR A 82 12.80 10.97 5.02
CA THR A 82 12.02 12.13 4.55
C THR A 82 11.50 13.00 5.69
N PHE A 83 11.28 12.43 6.88
CA PHE A 83 10.77 13.16 8.04
C PHE A 83 11.83 13.15 9.15
N PRO A 84 12.76 14.12 9.18
CA PRO A 84 13.81 14.17 10.20
C PRO A 84 13.26 14.38 11.62
N ASN A 85 12.03 14.91 11.75
CA ASN A 85 11.32 15.06 13.01
C ASN A 85 10.00 14.27 13.01
N ARG A 86 9.69 13.66 14.16
CA ARG A 86 8.50 12.81 14.37
C ARG A 86 7.15 13.54 14.21
N PHE A 87 7.20 14.86 14.22
CA PHE A 87 6.06 15.79 14.16
C PHE A 87 6.12 16.71 12.93
N ALA A 88 7.05 16.48 12.00
CA ALA A 88 7.09 17.26 10.77
C ALA A 88 5.96 16.77 9.85
N ASP A 89 5.20 17.72 9.31
CA ASP A 89 4.20 17.41 8.30
C ASP A 89 4.89 16.79 7.07
N PRO A 90 4.39 15.66 6.58
CA PRO A 90 4.98 15.02 5.43
C PRO A 90 4.70 15.82 4.16
N PRO A 91 5.68 16.02 3.25
CA PRO A 91 5.39 16.53 1.91
C PRO A 91 4.51 15.49 1.21
N LYS A 92 3.21 15.80 1.07
CA LYS A 92 2.18 14.88 0.55
C LYS A 92 2.58 14.27 -0.80
N ASP A 93 3.20 15.09 -1.65
CA ASP A 93 3.63 14.69 -2.98
C ASP A 93 4.67 13.55 -2.91
N LEU A 94 5.65 13.64 -2.01
CA LEU A 94 6.67 12.61 -1.84
C LEU A 94 6.09 11.29 -1.31
N VAL A 95 5.11 11.35 -0.42
CA VAL A 95 4.44 10.13 0.09
C VAL A 95 3.68 9.44 -1.04
N LEU A 96 2.92 10.20 -1.82
CA LEU A 96 2.14 9.66 -2.94
C LEU A 96 3.07 9.09 -4.02
N GLU A 97 4.12 9.81 -4.38
CA GLU A 97 5.16 9.32 -5.30
C GLU A 97 5.76 8.01 -4.81
N LYS A 98 6.10 7.93 -3.51
CA LYS A 98 6.65 6.69 -2.95
C LYS A 98 5.66 5.52 -2.98
N ILE A 99 4.37 5.77 -2.71
CA ILE A 99 3.32 4.74 -2.86
C ILE A 99 3.26 4.25 -4.30
N ILE A 100 3.26 5.16 -5.28
CA ILE A 100 3.23 4.83 -6.71
C ILE A 100 4.46 4.00 -7.10
N ASP A 101 5.65 4.36 -6.62
CA ASP A 101 6.88 3.63 -6.90
C ASP A 101 6.87 2.22 -6.32
N LEU A 102 6.37 2.05 -5.09
CA LEU A 102 6.20 0.73 -4.49
C LEU A 102 5.19 -0.12 -5.28
N ILE A 103 4.06 0.47 -5.70
CA ILE A 103 3.09 -0.23 -6.55
C ILE A 103 3.76 -0.66 -7.86
N ARG A 104 4.52 0.21 -8.53
CA ARG A 104 5.24 -0.17 -9.76
C ARG A 104 6.23 -1.30 -9.50
N GLN A 105 7.07 -1.16 -8.49
CA GLN A 105 8.11 -2.14 -8.17
C GLN A 105 7.54 -3.54 -7.91
N TYR A 106 6.41 -3.62 -7.19
CA TYR A 106 5.85 -4.90 -6.78
C TYR A 106 4.67 -5.37 -7.66
N CYS A 107 4.00 -4.53 -8.45
CA CYS A 107 2.94 -4.97 -9.37
C CYS A 107 3.44 -5.27 -10.79
N THR A 108 4.70 -4.98 -11.13
CA THR A 108 5.22 -5.29 -12.47
C THR A 108 5.30 -6.82 -12.66
N PRO A 109 4.71 -7.38 -13.74
CA PRO A 109 4.88 -8.79 -14.05
C PRO A 109 6.36 -9.08 -14.33
N PRO A 110 6.90 -10.27 -13.97
CA PRO A 110 8.25 -10.63 -14.35
C PRO A 110 8.38 -10.45 -15.85
N SER A 111 9.34 -9.66 -16.30
CA SER A 111 9.65 -9.48 -17.72
C SER A 111 9.77 -10.88 -18.32
N GLY A 112 8.79 -11.27 -19.13
CA GLY A 112 8.81 -12.52 -19.85
C GLY A 112 10.04 -12.51 -20.75
N ASN A 113 10.98 -13.40 -20.48
CA ASN A 113 12.01 -13.76 -21.45
C ASN A 113 11.27 -14.42 -22.62
N SER A 114 10.93 -13.61 -23.63
CA SER A 114 10.55 -14.07 -24.96
C SER A 114 11.80 -14.13 -25.83
#